data_AF-A0A2E9TK57-F1
#
_entry.id   AF-A0A2E9TK57-F1
#
_cell.length_a   1.000
_cell.length_b   1.000
_cell.length_c   1.000
_cell.angle_alpha   90.00
_cell.angle_beta   90.00
_cell.angle_gamma   90.00
#
_symmetry.space_group_name_H-M   'P 1'
#
loop_
_entity.id
_entity.type
_entity.pdbx_description
1 polymer ?
#
loop_
_entity_poly.entity_id
_entity_poly.type
_entity_poly.pdbx_seq_one_letter_code
_entity_poly.pdbx_strand_id
1 'polypeptide(L)'
;MLKWVYGVLFAAFVAMVVGGAVSKARDSWQAQQRAITMMQESQQQQRQKVDEIRDRIARTQAQPTLSDHDRWLIAHLQKTLGRLDTVVDGQQTHSTQLYRGLLRTWLGYAFLGIAMVVLAFCLLVRPSKALTREEKQWLASNPRDIPGLLLDPGAYRNNAAPVRGGSNFVTARIKPVKADLLRITRSRALKGMGLAFIIAPQGGLAVELYYIADALFVSHIPFSQMTWGGTMQAFTLAGLFVLFSTTSNARLDRRQQTITLPGDNRTLAFNEVESVQLNQVLTTGERSFVNSQIQLNLHNGESLSLLSHGGKEQIYVDLIRTALFLDKPAVIPEA
;
A
#
# COMPACT_ATOMS: atom_id res chain seq x y z
N MET A 1 -22.74 -28.34 -1.01
CA MET A 1 -21.61 -28.64 -1.91
C MET A 1 -20.89 -27.38 -2.42
N LEU A 2 -21.59 -26.34 -2.89
CA LEU A 2 -21.00 -25.15 -3.50
C LEU A 2 -19.95 -24.41 -2.64
N LYS A 3 -20.17 -24.27 -1.32
CA LYS A 3 -19.22 -23.64 -0.37
C LYS A 3 -17.88 -24.38 -0.27
N TRP A 4 -17.90 -25.71 -0.41
CA TRP A 4 -16.70 -26.55 -0.34
C TRP A 4 -15.90 -26.44 -1.65
N VAL A 5 -16.59 -26.40 -2.78
CA VAL A 5 -15.98 -26.16 -4.10
C VAL A 5 -15.30 -24.79 -4.17
N TYR A 6 -15.94 -23.74 -3.66
CA TYR A 6 -15.29 -22.41 -3.57
C TYR A 6 -14.09 -22.41 -2.62
N GLY A 7 -14.14 -23.15 -1.51
CA GLY A 7 -13.01 -23.30 -0.60
C GLY A 7 -11.80 -23.97 -1.26
N VAL A 8 -12.03 -25.06 -2.00
CA VAL A 8 -10.99 -25.78 -2.75
C VAL A 8 -10.43 -24.93 -3.89
N LEU A 9 -11.28 -24.23 -4.64
CA LEU A 9 -10.84 -23.33 -5.71
C LEU A 9 -10.02 -22.16 -5.17
N PHE A 10 -10.41 -21.59 -4.03
CA PHE A 10 -9.65 -20.53 -3.38
C PHE A 10 -8.29 -21.04 -2.88
N ALA A 11 -8.25 -22.23 -2.27
CA ALA A 11 -7.00 -22.85 -1.83
C ALA A 11 -6.06 -23.17 -3.01
N ALA A 12 -6.60 -23.70 -4.11
CA ALA A 12 -5.85 -23.97 -5.33
C ALA A 12 -5.32 -22.68 -5.99
N PHE A 13 -6.11 -21.61 -6.00
CA PHE A 13 -5.69 -20.29 -6.48
C PHE A 13 -4.55 -19.72 -5.62
N VAL A 14 -4.69 -19.77 -4.29
CA VAL A 14 -3.62 -19.34 -3.36
C VAL A 14 -2.36 -20.18 -3.57
N ALA A 15 -2.49 -21.50 -3.70
CA ALA A 15 -1.36 -22.39 -3.94
C ALA A 15 -0.66 -22.11 -5.29
N MET A 16 -1.40 -21.81 -6.35
CA MET A 16 -0.84 -21.41 -7.64
C MET A 16 -0.14 -20.05 -7.59
N VAL A 17 -0.74 -19.06 -6.91
CA VAL A 17 -0.14 -17.73 -6.78
C VAL A 17 1.12 -17.78 -5.91
N VAL A 18 1.07 -18.49 -4.79
CA VAL A 18 2.22 -18.67 -3.90
C VAL A 18 3.29 -19.52 -4.59
N GLY A 19 2.94 -20.63 -5.25
CA GLY A 19 3.87 -21.45 -6.01
C GLY A 19 4.53 -20.71 -7.17
N GLY A 20 3.77 -19.86 -7.86
CA GLY A 20 4.27 -18.95 -8.90
C GLY A 20 5.23 -17.89 -8.36
N ALA A 21 4.95 -17.33 -7.18
CA ALA A 21 5.85 -16.38 -6.51
C ALA A 21 7.15 -17.06 -6.04
N VAL A 22 7.04 -18.27 -5.46
CA VAL A 22 8.19 -19.05 -4.96
C VAL A 22 9.08 -19.51 -6.10
N SER A 23 8.51 -19.99 -7.21
CA SER A 23 9.28 -20.38 -8.40
C SER A 23 10.02 -19.18 -9.00
N LYS A 24 9.35 -18.04 -9.18
CA LYS A 24 10.01 -16.81 -9.64
C LYS A 24 11.11 -16.33 -8.70
N ALA A 25 10.91 -16.42 -7.38
CA ALA A 25 11.94 -16.08 -6.40
C ALA A 25 13.13 -17.04 -6.45
N ARG A 26 12.88 -18.34 -6.69
CA ARG A 26 13.95 -19.33 -6.88
C ARG A 26 14.73 -19.08 -8.16
N ASP A 27 14.05 -18.80 -9.27
CA ASP A 27 14.68 -18.54 -10.55
C ASP A 27 15.50 -17.24 -10.50
N SER A 28 14.96 -16.19 -9.86
CA SER A 28 15.70 -14.95 -9.64
C SER A 28 16.93 -15.18 -8.75
N TRP A 29 16.80 -15.94 -7.67
CA TRP A 29 17.93 -16.31 -6.81
C TRP A 29 19.01 -17.08 -7.58
N GLN A 30 18.63 -18.07 -8.39
CA GLN A 30 19.58 -18.83 -9.20
C GLN A 30 20.28 -17.97 -10.25
N ALA A 31 19.55 -17.10 -10.94
CA ALA A 31 20.12 -16.16 -11.90
C ALA A 31 21.13 -15.22 -11.22
N GLN A 32 20.81 -14.74 -10.01
CA GLN A 32 21.69 -13.90 -9.22
C GLN A 32 22.94 -14.63 -8.72
N GLN A 33 22.81 -15.88 -8.27
CA GLN A 33 23.96 -16.71 -7.90
C GLN A 33 24.90 -16.91 -9.10
N ARG A 34 24.37 -17.20 -10.29
CA ARG A 34 25.18 -17.31 -11.51
C ARG A 34 25.90 -16.00 -11.83
N ALA A 35 25.23 -14.86 -11.68
CA ALA A 35 25.84 -13.55 -11.91
C ALA A 35 26.99 -13.28 -10.91
N ILE A 36 26.82 -13.64 -9.63
CA ILE A 36 27.89 -13.55 -8.62
C ILE A 36 29.06 -14.46 -8.98
N THR A 37 28.81 -15.72 -9.33
CA THR A 37 29.86 -16.68 -9.69
C THR A 37 30.64 -16.23 -10.92
N MET A 38 29.95 -15.86 -12.01
CA MET A 38 30.61 -15.35 -13.23
C MET A 38 31.44 -14.09 -12.95
N MET A 39 30.94 -13.20 -12.09
CA MET A 39 31.68 -12.01 -11.68
C MET A 39 32.93 -12.37 -10.87
N GLN A 40 32.82 -13.29 -9.90
CA GLN A 40 33.96 -13.76 -9.10
C GLN A 40 35.02 -14.44 -9.95
N GLU A 41 34.61 -15.33 -10.87
CA GLU A 41 35.52 -15.98 -11.82
C GLU A 41 36.23 -14.96 -12.70
N SER A 42 35.49 -13.99 -13.26
CA SER A 42 36.06 -12.91 -14.06
C SER A 42 37.06 -12.06 -13.24
N GLN A 43 36.74 -11.72 -12.00
CA GLN A 43 37.64 -10.98 -11.11
C GLN A 43 38.92 -11.78 -10.80
N GLN A 44 38.80 -13.08 -10.52
CA GLN A 44 39.95 -13.95 -10.28
C GLN A 44 40.85 -14.05 -11.51
N GLN A 45 40.27 -14.25 -12.70
CA GLN A 45 41.02 -14.32 -13.95
C GLN A 45 41.78 -13.02 -14.25
N GLN A 46 41.17 -11.86 -13.99
CA GLN A 46 41.84 -10.57 -14.20
C GLN A 46 42.95 -10.34 -13.17
N ARG A 47 42.73 -10.69 -11.90
CA ARG A 47 43.77 -10.60 -10.85
C ARG A 47 44.96 -11.51 -11.15
N GLN A 48 44.71 -12.75 -11.57
CA GLN A 48 45.77 -13.68 -11.99
C GLN A 48 46.59 -13.10 -13.15
N LYS A 49 45.96 -12.45 -14.13
CA LYS A 49 46.67 -11.78 -15.22
C LYS A 49 47.51 -10.59 -14.76
N VAL A 50 47.00 -9.81 -13.78
CA VAL A 50 47.78 -8.73 -13.17
C VAL A 50 49.03 -9.29 -12.50
N ASP A 51 48.88 -10.34 -11.70
CA ASP A 51 49.99 -10.98 -10.98
C ASP A 51 51.00 -11.62 -11.95
N GLU A 52 50.54 -12.31 -12.99
CA GLU A 52 51.40 -12.89 -14.03
C GLU A 52 52.24 -11.81 -14.75
N ILE A 53 51.62 -10.68 -15.10
CA ILE A 53 52.32 -9.56 -15.74
C ILE A 53 53.33 -8.93 -14.78
N ARG A 54 52.98 -8.75 -13.49
CA ARG A 54 53.89 -8.25 -12.45
C ARG A 54 55.10 -9.17 -12.29
N ASP A 55 54.88 -10.47 -12.18
CA ASP A 55 55.94 -11.46 -12.06
C ASP A 55 56.84 -11.50 -13.30
N ARG A 56 56.27 -11.31 -14.49
CA ARG A 56 57.04 -11.28 -15.74
C ARG A 56 57.89 -10.01 -15.85
N ILE A 57 57.38 -8.86 -15.41
CA ILE A 57 58.17 -7.63 -15.29
C ILE A 57 59.31 -7.85 -14.29
N ALA A 58 59.03 -8.36 -13.10
CA ALA A 58 60.03 -8.59 -12.05
C ALA A 58 61.13 -9.55 -12.50
N ARG A 59 60.78 -10.66 -13.17
CA ARG A 59 61.74 -11.62 -13.73
C ARG A 59 62.62 -11.01 -14.82
N THR A 60 62.06 -10.17 -15.68
CA THR A 60 62.80 -9.51 -16.77
C THR A 60 63.75 -8.44 -16.20
N GLN A 61 63.33 -7.72 -15.15
CA GLN A 61 64.17 -6.74 -14.45
C GLN A 61 65.31 -7.38 -13.65
N ALA A 62 65.14 -8.61 -13.18
CA ALA A 62 66.15 -9.34 -12.42
C ALA A 62 67.29 -9.92 -13.28
N GLN A 63 67.23 -9.80 -14.61
CA GLN A 63 68.29 -10.29 -15.49
C GLN A 63 69.57 -9.42 -15.36
N PRO A 64 70.77 -10.04 -15.37
CA PRO A 64 72.03 -9.34 -15.12
C PRO A 64 72.40 -8.31 -16.22
N THR A 65 71.90 -8.49 -17.43
CA THR A 65 72.05 -7.53 -18.54
C THR A 65 70.75 -7.44 -19.31
N LEU A 66 70.16 -6.24 -19.38
CA LEU A 66 68.92 -5.99 -20.12
C LEU A 66 69.20 -5.61 -21.57
N SER A 67 68.68 -6.38 -22.53
CA SER A 67 68.70 -6.02 -23.95
C SER A 67 67.66 -4.94 -24.28
N ASP A 68 67.77 -4.30 -25.46
CA ASP A 68 66.75 -3.36 -25.95
C ASP A 68 65.36 -4.01 -26.09
N HIS A 69 65.32 -5.31 -26.40
CA HIS A 69 64.09 -6.09 -26.41
C HIS A 69 63.47 -6.19 -25.02
N ASP A 70 64.29 -6.44 -23.99
CA ASP A 70 63.81 -6.56 -22.60
C ASP A 70 63.28 -5.23 -22.08
N ARG A 71 63.93 -4.11 -22.45
CA ARG A 71 63.44 -2.75 -22.14
C ARG A 71 62.11 -2.45 -22.82
N TRP A 72 61.96 -2.82 -24.08
CA TRP A 72 60.69 -2.69 -24.80
C TRP A 72 59.59 -3.56 -24.18
N LEU A 73 59.91 -4.81 -23.82
CA LEU A 73 58.97 -5.75 -23.19
C LEU A 73 58.48 -5.23 -21.84
N ILE A 74 59.37 -4.71 -20.99
CA ILE A 74 59.00 -4.09 -19.71
C ILE A 74 58.04 -2.93 -19.93
N ALA A 75 58.34 -2.01 -20.86
CA ALA A 75 57.49 -0.86 -21.14
C ALA A 75 56.11 -1.27 -21.69
N HIS A 76 56.06 -2.30 -22.54
CA HIS A 76 54.81 -2.84 -23.07
C HIS A 76 53.94 -3.49 -21.98
N LEU A 77 54.57 -4.30 -21.11
CA LEU A 77 53.89 -4.95 -20.00
C LEU A 77 53.40 -3.94 -18.95
N GLN A 78 54.16 -2.89 -18.66
CA GLN A 78 53.73 -1.79 -17.78
C GLN A 78 52.50 -1.06 -18.32
N LYS A 79 52.46 -0.77 -19.63
CA LYS A 79 51.29 -0.15 -20.27
C LYS A 79 50.06 -1.08 -20.22
N THR A 80 50.29 -2.38 -20.37
CA THR A 80 49.22 -3.39 -20.31
C THR A 80 48.67 -3.50 -18.89
N LEU A 81 49.54 -3.50 -17.89
CA LEU A 81 49.19 -3.50 -16.47
C LEU A 81 48.34 -2.28 -16.09
N GLY A 82 48.71 -1.07 -16.54
CA GLY A 82 47.91 0.13 -16.28
C GLY A 82 46.49 0.09 -16.88
N ARG A 83 46.31 -0.59 -18.03
CA ARG A 83 44.96 -0.85 -18.58
C ARG A 83 44.21 -1.92 -17.81
N LEU A 84 44.92 -2.93 -17.31
CA LEU A 84 44.31 -4.02 -16.57
C LEU A 84 43.84 -3.56 -15.19
N ASP A 85 44.61 -2.70 -14.53
CA ASP A 85 44.23 -2.09 -13.24
C ASP A 85 42.94 -1.26 -13.37
N THR A 86 42.78 -0.48 -14.44
CA THR A 86 41.51 0.27 -14.67
C THR A 86 40.31 -0.65 -14.93
N VAL A 87 40.53 -1.80 -15.57
CA VAL A 87 39.49 -2.82 -15.75
C VAL A 87 39.12 -3.49 -14.41
N VAL A 88 40.11 -3.78 -13.57
CA VAL A 88 39.90 -4.35 -12.23
C VAL A 88 39.13 -3.38 -11.33
N ASP A 89 39.51 -2.10 -11.31
CA ASP A 89 38.79 -1.04 -10.57
C ASP A 89 37.34 -0.87 -11.08
N GLY A 90 37.15 -0.90 -12.40
CA GLY A 90 35.83 -0.87 -13.02
C GLY A 90 34.97 -2.08 -12.62
N GLN A 91 35.55 -3.28 -12.57
CA GLN A 91 34.88 -4.49 -12.12
C GLN A 91 34.52 -4.46 -10.64
N GLN A 92 35.36 -3.86 -9.80
CA GLN A 92 35.08 -3.70 -8.38
C GLN A 92 33.88 -2.76 -8.16
N THR A 93 33.83 -1.65 -8.90
CA THR A 93 32.68 -0.73 -8.89
C THR A 93 31.40 -1.42 -9.35
N HIS A 94 31.46 -2.19 -10.44
CA HIS A 94 30.33 -2.97 -10.95
C HIS A 94 29.85 -4.02 -9.93
N SER A 95 30.77 -4.63 -9.17
CA SER A 95 30.41 -5.60 -8.13
C SER A 95 29.60 -4.97 -6.99
N THR A 96 30.00 -3.78 -6.53
CA THR A 96 29.27 -3.04 -5.49
C THR A 96 27.87 -2.68 -5.94
N GLN A 97 27.71 -2.29 -7.21
CA GLN A 97 26.40 -2.00 -7.81
C GLN A 97 25.50 -3.25 -7.90
N LEU A 98 26.08 -4.40 -8.28
CA LEU A 98 25.36 -5.67 -8.27
C LEU A 98 24.90 -6.02 -6.86
N TYR A 99 25.78 -6.03 -5.86
CA TYR A 99 25.41 -6.35 -4.46
C TYR A 99 24.35 -5.39 -3.91
N ARG A 100 24.47 -4.08 -4.18
CA ARG A 100 23.46 -3.09 -3.81
C ARG A 100 22.10 -3.40 -4.45
N GLY A 101 22.08 -3.72 -5.75
CA GLY A 101 20.85 -4.08 -6.47
C GLY A 101 20.21 -5.35 -5.94
N LEU A 102 21.01 -6.35 -5.60
CA LEU A 102 20.57 -7.61 -4.99
C LEU A 102 19.92 -7.37 -3.62
N LEU A 103 20.64 -6.66 -2.73
CA LEU A 103 20.14 -6.33 -1.39
C LEU A 103 18.84 -5.55 -1.47
N ARG A 104 18.79 -4.53 -2.34
CA ARG A 104 17.58 -3.73 -2.57
C ARG A 104 16.39 -4.60 -3.00
N THR A 105 16.63 -5.58 -3.86
CA THR A 105 15.57 -6.47 -4.37
C THR A 105 15.04 -7.38 -3.27
N TRP A 106 15.92 -8.04 -2.52
CA TRP A 106 15.52 -9.00 -1.48
C TRP A 106 14.92 -8.33 -0.26
N LEU A 107 15.51 -7.23 0.22
CA LEU A 107 14.90 -6.43 1.29
C LEU A 107 13.56 -5.84 0.83
N GLY A 108 13.46 -5.41 -0.43
CA GLY A 108 12.19 -5.01 -1.02
C GLY A 108 11.12 -6.11 -0.96
N TYR A 109 11.46 -7.34 -1.37
CA TYR A 109 10.53 -8.47 -1.28
C TYR A 109 10.19 -8.87 0.16
N ALA A 110 11.15 -8.81 1.09
CA ALA A 110 10.89 -9.08 2.50
C ALA A 110 9.87 -8.09 3.08
N PHE A 111 10.05 -6.79 2.83
CA PHE A 111 9.12 -5.75 3.29
C PHE A 111 7.77 -5.82 2.59
N LEU A 112 7.72 -6.19 1.31
CA LEU A 112 6.46 -6.47 0.61
C LEU A 112 5.74 -7.66 1.24
N GLY A 113 6.45 -8.72 1.59
CA GLY A 113 5.92 -9.87 2.32
C GLY A 113 5.32 -9.46 3.67
N ILE A 114 6.04 -8.66 4.46
CA ILE A 114 5.55 -8.10 5.73
C ILE A 114 4.29 -7.25 5.49
N ALA A 115 4.29 -6.38 4.48
CA ALA A 115 3.13 -5.56 4.13
C ALA A 115 1.90 -6.41 3.78
N MET A 116 2.09 -7.51 3.04
CA MET A 116 1.03 -8.46 2.72
C MET A 116 0.51 -9.21 3.94
N VAL A 117 1.39 -9.60 4.88
CA VAL A 117 0.99 -10.22 6.16
C VAL A 117 0.18 -9.24 7.00
N VAL A 118 0.62 -7.98 7.11
CA VAL A 118 -0.12 -6.93 7.82
C VAL A 118 -1.49 -6.69 7.18
N LEU A 119 -1.56 -6.64 5.85
CA LEU A 119 -2.82 -6.49 5.12
C LEU A 119 -3.75 -7.68 5.38
N ALA A 120 -3.24 -8.91 5.25
CA ALA A 120 -4.00 -10.13 5.52
C ALA A 120 -4.51 -10.18 6.96
N PHE A 121 -3.67 -9.85 7.94
CA PHE A 121 -4.06 -9.74 9.34
C PHE A 121 -5.19 -8.72 9.54
N CYS A 122 -5.07 -7.53 8.93
CA CYS A 122 -6.11 -6.50 8.99
C CYS A 122 -7.45 -6.95 8.38
N LEU A 123 -7.43 -7.82 7.37
CA LEU A 123 -8.62 -8.37 6.73
C LEU A 123 -9.22 -9.56 7.48
N LEU A 124 -8.40 -10.40 8.11
CA LEU A 124 -8.81 -11.68 8.71
C LEU A 124 -9.23 -11.59 10.20
N VAL A 125 -8.66 -10.68 11.00
CA VAL A 125 -8.85 -10.63 12.47
C VAL A 125 -10.18 -9.96 12.86
N ARG A 126 -11.31 -10.49 12.37
CA ARG A 126 -12.66 -9.90 12.30
C ARG A 126 -12.83 -9.07 11.02
N PRO A 127 -13.47 -9.64 9.99
CA PRO A 127 -13.67 -8.93 8.73
C PRO A 127 -14.44 -7.63 9.01
N SER A 128 -14.12 -6.55 8.31
CA SER A 128 -14.92 -5.31 8.34
C SER A 128 -16.38 -5.51 7.93
N LYS A 129 -16.68 -6.67 7.34
CA LYS A 129 -18.02 -7.19 7.01
C LYS A 129 -18.71 -7.90 8.17
N ALA A 130 -18.01 -8.21 9.28
CA ALA A 130 -18.61 -8.90 10.42
C ALA A 130 -19.60 -7.97 11.12
N LEU A 131 -20.88 -8.25 10.89
CA LEU A 131 -22.00 -7.61 11.56
C LEU A 131 -22.11 -8.15 12.99
N THR A 132 -22.45 -7.28 13.95
CA THR A 132 -22.77 -7.71 15.32
C THR A 132 -24.03 -8.58 15.33
N ARG A 133 -24.34 -9.25 16.44
CA ARG A 133 -25.57 -10.06 16.54
C ARG A 133 -26.83 -9.21 16.33
N GLU A 134 -26.85 -8.02 16.91
CA GLU A 134 -27.91 -7.02 16.74
C GLU A 134 -28.00 -6.54 15.28
N GLU A 135 -26.88 -6.21 14.65
CA GLU A 135 -26.85 -5.80 13.24
C GLU A 135 -27.36 -6.92 12.30
N LYS A 136 -27.05 -8.18 12.62
CA LYS A 136 -27.59 -9.34 11.90
C LYS A 136 -29.07 -9.52 12.12
N GLN A 137 -29.57 -9.23 13.32
CA GLN A 137 -30.99 -9.28 13.63
C GLN A 137 -31.74 -8.22 12.82
N TRP A 138 -31.25 -6.98 12.79
CA TRP A 138 -31.83 -5.92 11.95
C TRP A 138 -31.87 -6.27 10.47
N LEU A 139 -30.85 -6.96 9.95
CA LEU A 139 -30.84 -7.45 8.57
C LEU A 139 -31.82 -8.60 8.31
N ALA A 140 -32.16 -9.38 9.33
CA ALA A 140 -33.08 -10.51 9.22
C ALA A 140 -34.54 -10.11 9.49
N SER A 141 -34.77 -9.02 10.21
CA SER A 141 -36.10 -8.49 10.55
C SER A 141 -36.67 -7.62 9.43
N ASN A 142 -38.01 -7.54 9.34
CA ASN A 142 -38.65 -6.53 8.52
C ASN A 142 -38.35 -5.14 9.11
N PRO A 143 -38.05 -4.10 8.30
CA PRO A 143 -37.86 -2.73 8.82
C PRO A 143 -38.92 -2.28 9.83
N ARG A 144 -40.18 -2.66 9.63
CA ARG A 144 -41.30 -2.30 10.52
C ARG A 144 -41.23 -2.95 11.91
N ASP A 145 -40.51 -4.05 12.03
CA ASP A 145 -40.39 -4.81 13.28
C ASP A 145 -39.19 -4.36 14.14
N ILE A 146 -38.38 -3.42 13.64
CA ILE A 146 -37.20 -2.93 14.35
C ILE A 146 -37.66 -1.91 15.41
N PRO A 147 -37.42 -2.17 16.71
CA PRO A 147 -37.91 -1.30 17.78
C PRO A 147 -37.37 0.12 17.68
N GLY A 148 -38.27 1.10 17.74
CA GLY A 148 -37.94 2.53 17.67
C GLY A 148 -37.57 3.04 16.28
N LEU A 149 -37.55 2.20 15.25
CA LEU A 149 -37.31 2.65 13.88
C LEU A 149 -38.60 3.26 13.32
N LEU A 150 -38.58 4.57 13.09
CA LEU A 150 -39.63 5.26 12.37
C LEU A 150 -39.39 5.11 10.86
N LEU A 151 -40.43 4.76 10.11
CA LEU A 151 -40.38 4.66 8.65
C LEU A 151 -41.33 5.70 8.06
N ASP A 152 -40.82 6.50 7.13
CA ASP A 152 -41.63 7.47 6.39
C ASP A 152 -41.27 7.42 4.90
N PRO A 153 -41.97 6.59 4.10
CA PRO A 153 -41.79 6.56 2.66
C PRO A 153 -42.11 7.91 1.99
N GLY A 154 -42.95 8.74 2.59
CA GLY A 154 -43.34 10.05 2.06
C GLY A 154 -42.24 11.10 2.16
N ALA A 155 -41.27 10.92 3.06
CA ALA A 155 -40.10 11.79 3.23
C ALA A 155 -38.98 11.53 2.19
N TYR A 156 -39.25 10.74 1.14
CA TYR A 156 -38.29 10.45 0.08
C TYR A 156 -37.98 11.67 -0.77
N ARG A 157 -36.69 11.94 -0.98
CA ARG A 157 -36.18 12.99 -1.85
C ARG A 157 -35.56 12.37 -3.10
N ASN A 158 -36.03 12.80 -4.27
CA ASN A 158 -35.54 12.31 -5.58
C ASN A 158 -34.10 12.77 -5.90
N ASN A 159 -33.60 13.80 -5.22
CA ASN A 159 -32.28 14.36 -5.48
C ASN A 159 -31.25 13.66 -4.60
N ALA A 160 -30.28 12.98 -5.22
CA ALA A 160 -29.13 12.44 -4.52
C ALA A 160 -28.16 13.57 -4.14
N ALA A 161 -27.71 13.58 -2.89
CA ALA A 161 -26.75 14.56 -2.39
C ALA A 161 -25.39 14.36 -3.07
N PRO A 162 -24.74 15.43 -3.57
CA PRO A 162 -23.46 15.32 -4.23
C PRO A 162 -22.37 14.84 -3.28
N VAL A 163 -21.48 13.97 -3.75
CA VAL A 163 -20.31 13.50 -3.01
C VAL A 163 -19.01 13.86 -3.72
N ARG A 164 -17.97 14.16 -2.93
CA ARG A 164 -16.61 14.39 -3.46
C ARG A 164 -15.87 13.11 -3.86
N GLY A 165 -16.44 11.93 -3.59
CA GLY A 165 -15.86 10.65 -3.97
C GLY A 165 -16.75 9.46 -3.60
N GLY A 166 -16.61 8.36 -4.35
CA GLY A 166 -17.31 7.11 -4.11
C GLY A 166 -16.36 5.92 -4.21
N SER A 167 -16.56 4.91 -3.37
CA SER A 167 -15.79 3.67 -3.41
C SER A 167 -16.71 2.47 -3.45
N ASN A 168 -16.36 1.47 -4.26
CA ASN A 168 -17.06 0.20 -4.32
C ASN A 168 -16.73 -0.72 -3.12
N PHE A 169 -15.81 -0.30 -2.25
CA PHE A 169 -15.45 -1.01 -1.03
C PHE A 169 -16.10 -0.35 0.18
N VAL A 170 -16.29 -1.11 1.27
CA VAL A 170 -16.63 -0.56 2.59
C VAL A 170 -15.45 0.29 3.07
N THR A 171 -15.52 1.59 2.86
CA THR A 171 -14.47 2.57 3.22
C THR A 171 -14.55 2.98 4.68
N ALA A 172 -15.76 3.11 5.21
CA ALA A 172 -16.02 3.46 6.60
C ALA A 172 -17.30 2.79 7.13
N ARG A 173 -17.48 2.83 8.45
CA ARG A 173 -18.66 2.32 9.15
C ARG A 173 -19.06 3.29 10.26
N ILE A 174 -20.36 3.45 10.49
CA ILE A 174 -20.90 4.24 11.60
C ILE A 174 -20.87 3.37 12.86
N LYS A 175 -20.03 3.76 13.83
CA LYS A 175 -19.83 2.98 15.06
C LYS A 175 -20.10 3.83 16.30
N PRO A 176 -20.73 3.24 17.33
CA PRO A 176 -20.80 3.87 18.64
C PRO A 176 -19.41 3.90 19.26
N VAL A 177 -18.96 5.11 19.63
CA VAL A 177 -17.75 5.32 20.44
C VAL A 177 -18.12 5.38 21.91
N LYS A 178 -19.27 6.02 22.20
CA LYS A 178 -19.94 6.09 23.50
C LYS A 178 -21.45 5.96 23.27
N ALA A 179 -22.23 5.81 24.33
CA ALA A 179 -23.70 5.69 24.24
C ALA A 179 -24.33 6.93 23.55
N ASP A 180 -23.71 8.09 23.72
CA ASP A 180 -24.12 9.40 23.22
C ASP A 180 -23.34 9.89 21.99
N LEU A 181 -22.47 9.06 21.42
CA LEU A 181 -21.59 9.50 20.34
C LEU A 181 -21.41 8.41 19.27
N LEU A 182 -21.91 8.69 18.05
CA LEU A 182 -21.56 7.92 16.86
C LEU A 182 -20.43 8.62 16.10
N ARG A 183 -19.50 7.82 15.58
CA ARG A 183 -18.43 8.29 14.70
C ARG A 183 -18.35 7.44 13.45
N ILE A 184 -18.10 8.11 12.34
CA ILE A 184 -17.72 7.43 11.10
C ILE A 184 -16.27 6.99 11.22
N THR A 185 -16.07 5.67 11.31
CA THR A 185 -14.76 5.06 11.52
C THR A 185 -14.29 4.35 10.27
N ARG A 186 -13.02 4.55 9.89
CA ARG A 186 -12.44 3.89 8.72
C ARG A 186 -12.53 2.37 8.85
N SER A 187 -12.80 1.70 7.74
CA SER A 187 -12.69 0.26 7.66
C SER A 187 -11.26 -0.22 7.90
N ARG A 188 -11.13 -1.41 8.49
CA ARG A 188 -9.83 -2.05 8.70
C ARG A 188 -9.12 -2.38 7.39
N ALA A 189 -9.87 -2.67 6.32
CA ALA A 189 -9.32 -2.91 5.00
C ALA A 189 -8.55 -1.69 4.47
N LEU A 190 -9.15 -0.50 4.60
CA LEU A 190 -8.52 0.74 4.14
C LEU A 190 -7.33 1.14 5.02
N LYS A 191 -7.38 0.87 6.34
CA LYS A 191 -6.22 0.99 7.24
C LYS A 191 -5.09 0.05 6.84
N GLY A 192 -5.40 -1.23 6.60
CA GLY A 192 -4.42 -2.23 6.18
C GLY A 192 -3.77 -1.88 4.85
N MET A 193 -4.55 -1.41 3.88
CA MET A 193 -4.05 -0.96 2.58
C MET A 193 -3.11 0.25 2.73
N GLY A 194 -3.51 1.27 3.49
CA GLY A 194 -2.67 2.43 3.77
C GLY A 194 -1.36 2.05 4.48
N LEU A 195 -1.41 1.14 5.47
CA LEU A 195 -0.21 0.62 6.13
C LEU A 195 0.68 -0.18 5.18
N ALA A 196 0.10 -1.02 4.32
CA ALA A 196 0.86 -1.80 3.34
C ALA A 196 1.64 -0.89 2.39
N PHE A 197 1.02 0.21 1.91
CA PHE A 197 1.69 1.21 1.07
C PHE A 197 2.80 1.98 1.78
N ILE A 198 2.74 2.10 3.11
CA ILE A 198 3.82 2.71 3.90
C ILE A 198 4.96 1.73 4.12
N ILE A 199 4.67 0.46 4.41
CA ILE A 199 5.67 -0.56 4.78
C ILE A 199 6.42 -1.09 3.55
N ALA A 200 5.72 -1.40 2.47
CA ALA A 200 6.31 -2.05 1.29
C ALA A 200 7.55 -1.32 0.72
N PRO A 201 7.59 0.02 0.58
CA PRO A 201 8.76 0.71 0.02
C PRO A 201 9.96 0.82 0.99
N GLN A 202 9.79 0.51 2.29
CA GLN A 202 10.84 0.76 3.29
C GLN A 202 12.07 -0.15 3.11
N GLY A 203 11.89 -1.37 2.58
CA GLY A 203 13.02 -2.28 2.34
C GLY A 203 14.03 -1.71 1.35
N GLY A 204 13.54 -1.16 0.23
CA GLY A 204 14.41 -0.48 -0.74
C GLY A 204 15.04 0.78 -0.15
N LEU A 205 14.24 1.59 0.56
CA LEU A 205 14.72 2.83 1.18
C LEU A 205 15.82 2.58 2.23
N ALA A 206 15.70 1.53 3.04
CA ALA A 206 16.72 1.17 4.04
C ALA A 206 18.07 0.84 3.38
N VAL A 207 18.05 0.14 2.25
CA VAL A 207 19.27 -0.16 1.49
C VAL A 207 19.88 1.11 0.91
N GLU A 208 19.06 2.00 0.33
CA GLU A 208 19.55 3.27 -0.20
C GLU A 208 20.18 4.15 0.90
N LEU A 209 19.55 4.24 2.07
CA LEU A 209 20.10 4.97 3.21
C LEU A 209 21.41 4.36 3.72
N TYR A 210 21.51 3.03 3.76
CA TYR A 210 22.75 2.34 4.14
C TYR A 210 23.90 2.71 3.20
N TYR A 211 23.70 2.64 1.89
CA TYR A 211 24.75 2.96 0.91
C TYR A 211 25.07 4.46 0.85
N ILE A 212 24.10 5.34 1.11
CA ILE A 212 24.35 6.78 1.25
C ILE A 212 25.20 7.05 2.50
N ALA A 213 24.87 6.41 3.62
CA ALA A 213 25.64 6.54 4.86
C ALA A 213 27.06 6.00 4.69
N ASP A 214 27.23 4.83 4.07
CA ASP A 214 28.54 4.29 3.75
C ASP A 214 29.35 5.24 2.86
N ALA A 215 28.73 5.77 1.79
CA ALA A 215 29.40 6.69 0.87
C ALA A 215 29.81 8.01 1.55
N LEU A 216 29.01 8.54 2.48
CA LEU A 216 29.31 9.79 3.20
C LEU A 216 30.34 9.61 4.31
N PHE A 217 30.19 8.56 5.12
CA PHE A 217 30.91 8.43 6.39
C PHE A 217 32.07 7.43 6.36
N VAL A 218 32.09 6.48 5.42
CA VAL A 218 33.13 5.44 5.32
C VAL A 218 33.99 5.65 4.08
N SER A 219 33.35 5.73 2.92
CA SER A 219 34.04 5.78 1.62
C SER A 219 34.36 7.20 1.13
N HIS A 220 33.82 8.23 1.81
CA HIS A 220 34.00 9.67 1.50
C HIS A 220 33.88 10.03 0.02
N ILE A 221 32.88 9.45 -0.66
CA ILE A 221 32.65 9.69 -2.08
C ILE A 221 32.04 11.08 -2.26
N PRO A 222 32.56 11.93 -3.17
CA PRO A 222 31.98 13.23 -3.46
C PRO A 222 30.50 13.11 -3.85
N PHE A 223 29.67 14.04 -3.37
CA PHE A 223 28.24 14.04 -3.63
C PHE A 223 27.88 14.00 -5.12
N SER A 224 28.71 14.62 -5.98
CA SER A 224 28.56 14.63 -7.44
C SER A 224 28.74 13.25 -8.10
N GLN A 225 29.33 12.29 -7.39
CA GLN A 225 29.59 10.93 -7.86
C GLN A 225 28.65 9.90 -7.20
N MET A 226 27.73 10.35 -6.33
CA MET A 226 26.75 9.46 -5.71
C MET A 226 25.70 8.99 -6.70
N THR A 227 25.52 7.67 -6.75
CA THR A 227 24.47 7.03 -7.53
C THR A 227 23.19 6.95 -6.70
N TRP A 228 22.15 7.66 -7.14
CA TRP A 228 20.84 7.68 -6.50
C TRP A 228 19.98 6.53 -7.02
N GLY A 229 19.54 5.63 -6.13
CA GLY A 229 18.58 4.62 -6.52
C GLY A 229 17.17 5.21 -6.66
N GLY A 230 16.52 4.93 -7.79
CA GLY A 230 15.23 5.50 -8.19
C GLY A 230 14.09 5.41 -7.15
N THR A 231 13.17 6.38 -7.27
CA THR A 231 12.14 6.85 -6.33
C THR A 231 11.06 5.83 -5.95
N MET A 232 11.17 5.21 -4.77
CA MET A 232 10.06 4.48 -4.12
C MET A 232 9.20 5.37 -3.19
N GLN A 233 9.48 6.68 -3.13
CA GLN A 233 8.82 7.62 -2.20
C GLN A 233 7.34 7.88 -2.54
N ALA A 234 6.94 7.72 -3.80
CA ALA A 234 5.57 7.95 -4.24
C ALA A 234 4.56 7.00 -3.58
N PHE A 235 4.97 5.76 -3.28
CA PHE A 235 4.10 4.77 -2.62
C PHE A 235 3.85 5.11 -1.15
N THR A 236 4.86 5.60 -0.43
CA THR A 236 4.69 6.09 0.96
C THR A 236 3.74 7.28 1.01
N LEU A 237 3.88 8.24 0.08
CA LEU A 237 2.97 9.38 -0.05
C LEU A 237 1.55 8.94 -0.38
N ALA A 238 1.38 7.97 -1.28
CA ALA A 238 0.07 7.37 -1.58
C ALA A 238 -0.53 6.67 -0.33
N GLY A 239 0.28 5.96 0.45
CA GLY A 239 -0.13 5.34 1.70
C GLY A 239 -0.58 6.35 2.75
N LEU A 240 0.18 7.43 2.93
CA LEU A 240 -0.21 8.56 3.79
C LEU A 240 -1.50 9.20 3.28
N PHE A 241 -1.61 9.47 1.98
CA PHE A 241 -2.83 9.98 1.39
C PHE A 241 -4.02 9.07 1.69
N VAL A 242 -3.94 7.77 1.42
CA VAL A 242 -5.00 6.81 1.77
C VAL A 242 -5.33 6.84 3.27
N LEU A 243 -4.34 7.00 4.15
CA LEU A 243 -4.55 7.09 5.59
C LEU A 243 -5.08 8.45 6.08
N PHE A 244 -5.01 9.53 5.31
CA PHE A 244 -5.44 10.85 5.77
C PHE A 244 -6.60 11.45 4.95
N SER A 245 -6.71 11.15 3.66
CA SER A 245 -7.72 11.74 2.75
C SER A 245 -9.06 11.01 2.72
N THR A 246 -9.11 9.75 3.19
CA THR A 246 -10.28 8.88 2.99
C THR A 246 -11.23 8.78 4.19
N THR A 247 -11.01 9.56 5.25
CA THR A 247 -11.90 9.55 6.43
C THR A 247 -12.75 10.79 6.51
N SER A 248 -14.05 10.58 6.35
CA SER A 248 -15.07 11.46 6.90
C SER A 248 -14.83 11.61 8.41
N ASN A 249 -14.58 12.83 8.88
CA ASN A 249 -14.47 13.14 10.31
C ASN A 249 -15.84 13.31 10.98
N ALA A 250 -16.89 12.79 10.36
CA ALA A 250 -18.24 13.04 10.81
C ALA A 250 -18.52 12.42 12.18
N ARG A 251 -19.24 13.18 13.01
CA ARG A 251 -19.59 12.84 14.39
C ARG A 251 -21.05 13.20 14.60
N LEU A 252 -21.80 12.32 15.24
CA LEU A 252 -23.15 12.59 15.69
C LEU A 252 -23.12 12.52 17.21
N ASP A 253 -23.36 13.65 17.87
CA ASP A 253 -23.36 13.79 19.31
C ASP A 253 -24.78 14.00 19.81
N ARG A 254 -25.30 13.02 20.57
CA ARG A 254 -26.67 13.06 21.10
C ARG A 254 -26.79 13.98 22.32
N ARG A 255 -25.72 14.26 23.06
CA ARG A 255 -25.77 15.22 24.17
C ARG A 255 -25.86 16.65 23.65
N GLN A 256 -25.09 16.94 22.61
CA GLN A 256 -25.11 18.26 21.98
C GLN A 256 -26.24 18.40 20.96
N GLN A 257 -26.87 17.30 20.54
CA GLN A 257 -27.88 17.26 19.46
C GLN A 257 -27.30 17.81 18.16
N THR A 258 -26.04 17.50 17.85
CA THR A 258 -25.30 18.03 16.70
C THR A 258 -24.68 16.96 15.83
N ILE A 259 -24.66 17.22 14.53
CA ILE A 259 -24.01 16.42 13.49
C ILE A 259 -22.89 17.27 12.90
N THR A 260 -21.64 16.88 13.11
CA THR A 260 -20.51 17.44 12.38
C THR A 260 -20.35 16.65 11.08
N LEU A 261 -20.48 17.31 9.94
CA LEU A 261 -20.33 16.69 8.61
C LEU A 261 -18.86 16.58 8.18
N PRO A 262 -18.55 15.66 7.26
CA PRO A 262 -17.19 15.51 6.76
C PRO A 262 -16.80 16.59 5.75
N GLY A 263 -15.55 17.03 5.80
CA GLY A 263 -14.99 18.05 4.89
C GLY A 263 -14.95 19.42 5.54
N ASP A 264 -16.07 20.13 5.51
CA ASP A 264 -16.13 21.56 5.88
C ASP A 264 -16.40 21.81 7.37
N ASN A 265 -16.40 20.76 8.21
CA ASN A 265 -16.78 20.81 9.64
C ASN A 265 -18.11 21.53 9.91
N ARG A 266 -18.99 21.61 8.90
CA ARG A 266 -20.34 22.14 9.04
C ARG A 266 -21.03 21.35 10.13
N THR A 267 -21.54 22.07 11.11
CA THR A 267 -22.32 21.49 12.22
C THR A 267 -23.78 21.75 11.95
N LEU A 268 -24.58 20.70 11.99
CA LEU A 268 -26.03 20.72 11.85
C LEU A 268 -26.66 20.31 13.17
N ALA A 269 -27.80 20.88 13.51
CA ALA A 269 -28.57 20.40 14.65
C ALA A 269 -29.46 19.21 14.25
N PHE A 270 -29.75 18.30 15.19
CA PHE A 270 -30.61 17.14 14.91
C PHE A 270 -32.02 17.54 14.46
N ASN A 271 -32.53 18.65 14.97
CA ASN A 271 -33.83 19.18 14.59
C ASN A 271 -33.90 19.67 13.14
N GLU A 272 -32.77 20.01 12.50
CA GLU A 272 -32.72 20.41 11.09
C GLU A 272 -32.89 19.22 10.15
N VAL A 273 -32.59 18.01 10.62
CA VAL A 273 -32.75 16.78 9.86
C VAL A 273 -34.21 16.35 9.88
N GLU A 274 -34.81 16.25 8.70
CA GLU A 274 -36.15 15.74 8.47
C GLU A 274 -36.15 14.22 8.45
N SER A 275 -35.29 13.62 7.63
CA SER A 275 -35.23 12.16 7.43
C SER A 275 -33.84 11.67 7.06
N VAL A 276 -33.60 10.37 7.27
CA VAL A 276 -32.36 9.69 6.90
C VAL A 276 -32.67 8.71 5.77
N GLN A 277 -32.13 8.95 4.59
CA GLN A 277 -32.47 8.21 3.37
C GLN A 277 -31.32 7.33 2.89
N LEU A 278 -31.66 6.12 2.45
CA LEU A 278 -30.73 5.25 1.73
C LEU A 278 -30.89 5.42 0.23
N ASN A 279 -29.85 5.89 -0.44
CA ASN A 279 -29.78 5.95 -1.89
C ASN A 279 -28.91 4.83 -2.44
N GLN A 280 -29.32 4.26 -3.57
CA GLN A 280 -28.54 3.27 -4.34
C GLN A 280 -27.82 3.88 -5.55
N VAL A 281 -27.82 5.21 -5.63
CA VAL A 281 -27.11 5.99 -6.63
C VAL A 281 -26.24 7.01 -5.91
N LEU A 282 -25.01 7.16 -6.37
CA LEU A 282 -24.05 8.14 -5.89
C LEU A 282 -23.77 9.14 -7.02
N THR A 283 -24.02 10.43 -6.78
CA THR A 283 -23.76 11.50 -7.75
C THR A 283 -22.58 12.35 -7.32
N THR A 284 -21.65 12.61 -8.24
CA THR A 284 -20.55 13.56 -8.02
C THR A 284 -20.88 14.96 -8.52
N GLY A 285 -22.13 15.20 -8.94
CA GLY A 285 -22.57 16.41 -9.65
C GLY A 285 -22.38 16.32 -11.17
N GLU A 286 -21.38 15.58 -11.64
CA GLU A 286 -21.11 15.37 -13.08
C GLU A 286 -21.50 13.97 -13.58
N ARG A 287 -21.42 12.96 -12.71
CA ARG A 287 -21.67 11.55 -13.06
C ARG A 287 -22.37 10.83 -11.91
N SER A 288 -23.20 9.87 -12.29
CA SER A 288 -23.92 8.99 -11.36
C SER A 288 -23.40 7.57 -11.45
N PHE A 289 -23.17 6.93 -10.31
CA PHE A 289 -22.67 5.57 -10.20
C PHE A 289 -23.61 4.73 -9.34
N VAL A 290 -23.76 3.44 -9.67
CA VAL A 290 -24.48 2.49 -8.83
C VAL A 290 -23.65 2.23 -7.58
N ASN A 291 -24.03 2.84 -6.47
CA ASN A 291 -23.37 2.70 -5.18
C ASN A 291 -24.34 3.11 -4.07
N SER A 292 -24.08 2.67 -2.85
CA SER A 292 -24.96 2.99 -1.73
C SER A 292 -24.47 4.21 -0.96
N GLN A 293 -25.41 5.08 -0.58
CA GLN A 293 -25.17 6.31 0.16
C GLN A 293 -26.25 6.53 1.24
N ILE A 294 -25.82 6.95 2.42
CA ILE A 294 -26.69 7.50 3.47
C ILE A 294 -26.75 9.01 3.28
N GLN A 295 -27.94 9.51 3.05
CA GLN A 295 -28.27 10.91 2.86
C GLN A 295 -29.08 11.44 4.04
N LEU A 296 -28.76 12.64 4.48
CA LEU A 296 -29.57 13.42 5.41
C LEU A 296 -30.42 14.40 4.60
N ASN A 297 -31.73 14.30 4.74
CA ASN A 297 -32.67 15.26 4.18
C ASN A 297 -32.95 16.31 5.25
N LEU A 298 -32.76 17.58 4.93
CA LEU A 298 -32.99 18.69 5.86
C LEU A 298 -34.37 19.33 5.62
N HIS A 299 -34.96 19.90 6.67
CA HIS A 299 -36.25 20.59 6.57
C HIS A 299 -36.23 21.80 5.61
N ASN A 300 -35.06 22.38 5.36
CA ASN A 300 -34.88 23.47 4.39
C ASN A 300 -34.87 22.97 2.92
N GLY A 301 -35.05 21.67 2.68
CA GLY A 301 -35.02 21.04 1.36
C GLY A 301 -33.63 20.64 0.87
N GLU A 302 -32.57 20.95 1.62
CA GLU A 302 -31.20 20.54 1.29
C GLU A 302 -30.99 19.05 1.54
N SER A 303 -30.11 18.43 0.75
CA SER A 303 -29.75 17.02 0.86
C SER A 303 -28.24 16.88 1.01
N LEU A 304 -27.80 16.22 2.08
CA LEU A 304 -26.39 16.12 2.45
C LEU A 304 -25.93 14.67 2.55
N SER A 305 -24.75 14.37 2.02
CA SER A 305 -24.17 13.03 2.11
C SER A 305 -23.48 12.81 3.45
N LEU A 306 -23.90 11.80 4.19
CA LEU A 306 -23.25 11.41 5.45
C LEU A 306 -22.16 10.36 5.24
N LEU A 307 -22.47 9.31 4.47
CA LEU A 307 -21.58 8.16 4.25
C LEU A 307 -21.90 7.50 2.90
N SER A 308 -20.88 7.04 2.17
CA SER A 308 -21.07 6.21 0.98
C SER A 308 -20.07 5.07 0.93
N HIS A 309 -20.55 3.88 0.53
CA HIS A 309 -19.71 2.72 0.25
C HIS A 309 -20.47 1.56 -0.42
N GLY A 310 -19.74 0.68 -1.12
CA GLY A 310 -20.35 -0.44 -1.88
C GLY A 310 -20.90 -1.63 -1.09
N GLY A 311 -20.79 -1.68 0.24
CA GLY A 311 -21.35 -2.76 1.06
C GLY A 311 -22.84 -2.60 1.37
N LYS A 312 -23.74 -3.27 0.63
CA LYS A 312 -25.20 -3.17 0.77
C LYS A 312 -25.73 -3.49 2.18
N GLU A 313 -25.28 -4.58 2.77
CA GLU A 313 -25.72 -4.98 4.12
C GLU A 313 -25.20 -4.00 5.18
N GLN A 314 -23.93 -3.59 5.04
CA GLN A 314 -23.27 -2.74 6.02
C GLN A 314 -23.86 -1.33 6.03
N ILE A 315 -24.21 -0.79 4.85
CA ILE A 315 -24.77 0.55 4.76
C ILE A 315 -26.22 0.60 5.23
N TYR A 316 -26.98 -0.48 4.99
CA TYR A 316 -28.34 -0.62 5.49
C TYR A 316 -28.37 -0.62 7.02
N VAL A 317 -27.47 -1.36 7.64
CA VAL A 317 -27.33 -1.35 9.11
C VAL A 317 -26.87 0.00 9.63
N ASP A 318 -25.93 0.64 8.94
CA ASP A 318 -25.44 1.97 9.32
C ASP A 318 -26.54 3.05 9.15
N LEU A 319 -27.47 2.87 8.21
CA LEU A 319 -28.68 3.70 8.07
C LEU A 319 -29.59 3.54 9.28
N ILE A 320 -29.97 2.31 9.62
CA ILE A 320 -30.85 2.02 10.78
C ILE A 320 -30.26 2.59 12.05
N ARG A 321 -28.95 2.36 12.28
CA ARG A 321 -28.25 2.91 13.43
C ARG A 321 -28.32 4.43 13.48
N THR A 322 -28.11 5.09 12.34
CA THR A 322 -28.19 6.55 12.25
C THR A 322 -29.60 7.06 12.56
N ALA A 323 -30.62 6.46 11.97
CA ALA A 323 -32.02 6.83 12.18
C ALA A 323 -32.45 6.67 13.65
N LEU A 324 -32.14 5.54 14.27
CA LEU A 324 -32.40 5.28 15.69
C LEU A 324 -31.64 6.24 16.62
N PHE A 325 -30.43 6.64 16.24
CA PHE A 325 -29.62 7.54 17.06
C PHE A 325 -30.08 8.99 16.98
N LEU A 326 -30.52 9.43 15.80
CA LEU A 326 -31.07 10.76 15.55
C LEU A 326 -32.53 10.89 15.99
N ASP A 327 -33.23 9.77 16.22
CA ASP A 327 -34.68 9.71 16.43
C ASP A 327 -35.44 10.33 15.24
N LYS A 328 -35.06 9.91 14.02
CA LYS A 328 -35.59 10.44 12.75
C LYS A 328 -36.09 9.32 11.86
N PRO A 329 -37.10 9.60 11.00
CA PRO A 329 -37.60 8.60 10.08
C PRO A 329 -36.53 8.14 9.09
N ALA A 330 -36.44 6.83 8.91
CA ALA A 330 -35.64 6.20 7.89
C ALA A 330 -36.45 6.07 6.61
N VAL A 331 -35.86 6.50 5.49
CA VAL A 331 -36.40 6.32 4.15
C VAL A 331 -35.59 5.24 3.47
N ILE A 332 -36.20 4.06 3.35
CA ILE A 332 -35.60 2.89 2.71
C ILE A 332 -36.32 2.72 1.38
N PRO A 333 -35.61 2.68 0.23
CA PRO A 333 -36.26 2.41 -1.04
C PRO A 333 -36.91 1.03 -0.96
N GLU A 334 -38.24 0.98 -1.10
CA GLU A 334 -38.97 -0.28 -1.22
C GLU A 334 -38.43 -1.03 -2.45
N ALA A 335 -38.17 -2.33 -2.27
CA ALA A 335 -37.56 -3.19 -3.28
C ALA A 335 -38.54 -3.59 -4.38
#